data_AF-A0A918ADP8-F1
#
_entry.id   AF-A0A918ADP8-F1
#
_cell.length_a   1.000
_cell.length_b   1.000
_cell.length_c   1.000
_cell.angle_alpha   90.00
_cell.angle_beta   90.00
_cell.angle_gamma   90.00
#
_symmetry.space_group_name_H-M   'P 1'
#
loop_
_entity.id
_entity.type
_entity.pdbx_description
1 polymer ?
#
loop_
_entity_poly.entity_id
_entity_poly.type
_entity_poly.pdbx_seq_one_letter_code
_entity_poly.pdbx_strand_id
1 'polypeptide(L)'
;MNSPGPFSLLRASCILALTMLAAACAQAAARPFDAQVSVVEAAPGGRAITLHADGVMGSGGTICTAVERAEAVESATSVTVRVVLRYICPDTSDVKIETGADQAVPITLKEPLGRRKVLDQEGQEIQVCPSTSGSFIETMRQCREAPR
;
A
#
# COMPACT_ATOMS: atom_id res chain seq x y z
N MET A 1 -38.67 -41.71 29.75
CA MET A 1 -37.61 -40.71 30.03
C MET A 1 -36.32 -41.26 29.46
N ASN A 2 -35.91 -40.79 28.28
CA ASN A 2 -34.72 -41.28 27.59
C ASN A 2 -33.52 -40.42 27.99
N SER A 3 -32.58 -41.03 28.72
CA SER A 3 -31.33 -40.40 29.12
C SER A 3 -30.36 -40.40 27.92
N PRO A 4 -29.80 -39.25 27.50
CA PRO A 4 -28.82 -39.22 26.42
C PRO A 4 -27.50 -39.82 26.91
N GLY A 5 -27.00 -40.83 26.19
CA GLY A 5 -25.79 -41.55 26.54
C GLY A 5 -24.51 -40.72 26.42
N PRO A 6 -23.44 -41.09 27.17
CA PRO A 6 -22.21 -40.31 27.32
C PRO A 6 -21.42 -40.09 26.02
N PHE A 7 -21.71 -40.85 24.97
CA PHE A 7 -21.06 -40.73 23.66
C PHE A 7 -21.52 -39.51 22.84
N SER A 8 -22.66 -38.90 23.18
CA SER A 8 -23.18 -37.73 22.45
C SER A 8 -22.51 -36.41 22.87
N LEU A 9 -21.93 -36.35 24.07
CA LEU A 9 -21.27 -35.16 24.60
C LEU A 9 -19.85 -34.99 24.03
N LEU A 10 -19.14 -36.09 23.74
CA LEU A 10 -17.77 -36.06 23.21
C LEU A 10 -17.67 -35.47 21.78
N ARG A 11 -18.71 -35.67 20.95
CA ARG A 11 -18.76 -35.15 19.58
C ARG A 11 -19.02 -33.65 19.53
N ALA A 12 -19.80 -33.11 20.46
CA ALA A 12 -20.09 -31.68 20.53
C ALA A 12 -18.86 -30.85 20.94
N SER A 13 -18.02 -31.38 21.83
CA SER A 13 -16.78 -30.70 22.28
C SER A 13 -15.71 -30.61 21.19
N CYS A 14 -15.57 -31.62 20.32
CA CYS A 14 -14.59 -31.59 19.23
C CYS A 14 -14.94 -30.53 18.17
N ILE A 15 -16.23 -30.33 17.85
CA ILE A 15 -16.65 -29.37 16.84
C ILE A 15 -16.42 -27.92 17.33
N LEU A 16 -16.70 -27.65 18.61
CA LEU A 16 -16.43 -26.34 19.23
C LEU A 16 -14.93 -26.00 19.26
N ALA A 17 -14.07 -26.97 19.59
CA ALA A 17 -12.62 -26.77 19.59
C ALA A 17 -12.05 -26.50 18.19
N LEU A 18 -12.57 -27.17 17.15
CA LEU A 18 -12.17 -26.94 15.75
C LEU A 18 -12.61 -25.56 15.23
N THR A 19 -13.78 -25.05 15.64
CA THR A 19 -14.21 -23.70 15.26
C THR A 19 -13.42 -22.58 15.95
N MET A 20 -12.97 -22.77 17.19
CA MET A 20 -12.12 -21.79 17.88
C MET A 20 -10.70 -21.72 17.28
N LEU A 21 -10.15 -22.85 16.83
CA LEU A 21 -8.84 -22.87 16.18
C LEU A 21 -8.84 -22.17 14.81
N ALA A 22 -9.93 -22.30 14.04
CA ALA A 22 -10.10 -21.58 12.77
C ALA A 22 -10.30 -20.06 12.95
N ALA A 23 -10.94 -19.63 14.05
CA ALA A 23 -11.10 -18.22 14.38
C ALA A 23 -9.79 -17.57 14.86
N ALA A 24 -8.90 -18.33 15.51
CA ALA A 24 -7.59 -17.84 15.95
C ALA A 24 -6.59 -17.64 14.79
N CYS A 25 -6.74 -18.37 13.68
CA CYS A 25 -5.93 -18.14 12.48
C CYS A 25 -6.42 -16.96 11.61
N ALA A 26 -7.56 -16.36 11.92
CA ALA A 26 -8.09 -15.21 11.17
C ALA A 26 -7.57 -13.84 11.66
N GLN A 27 -6.79 -13.81 12.75
CA GLN A 27 -6.38 -12.57 13.41
C GLN A 27 -4.87 -12.38 13.38
N ALA A 28 -4.35 -12.05 12.20
CA ALA A 28 -3.09 -11.28 12.06
C ALA A 28 -3.01 -10.55 10.71
N ALA A 29 -4.13 -10.38 9.99
CA ALA A 29 -4.14 -9.49 8.83
C ALA A 29 -4.13 -8.06 9.37
N ALA A 30 -2.97 -7.41 9.34
CA ALA A 30 -2.86 -6.01 9.67
C ALA A 30 -3.80 -5.17 8.81
N ARG A 31 -4.47 -4.19 9.41
CA ARG A 31 -5.42 -3.35 8.68
C ARG A 31 -4.68 -2.51 7.64
N PRO A 32 -5.28 -2.29 6.46
CA PRO A 32 -4.74 -1.35 5.50
C PRO A 32 -4.66 0.05 6.07
N PHE A 33 -3.71 0.83 5.58
CA PHE A 33 -3.50 2.23 5.94
C PHE A 33 -3.03 3.02 4.72
N ASP A 34 -3.27 4.33 4.77
CA ASP A 34 -2.88 5.23 3.69
C ASP A 34 -1.40 5.58 3.79
N ALA A 35 -0.70 5.43 2.68
CA ALA A 35 0.69 5.84 2.58
C ALA A 35 0.80 7.30 2.13
N GLN A 36 1.85 7.96 2.62
CA GLN A 36 2.27 9.23 2.10
C GLN A 36 2.89 9.04 0.72
N VAL A 37 2.35 9.76 -0.27
CA VAL A 37 2.91 9.81 -1.63
C VAL A 37 3.85 11.01 -1.69
N SER A 38 5.15 10.77 -1.80
CA SER A 38 6.16 11.82 -1.77
C SER A 38 6.43 12.42 -3.14
N VAL A 39 6.37 11.58 -4.19
CA VAL A 39 6.77 11.92 -5.56
C VAL A 39 5.87 11.20 -6.54
N VAL A 40 5.59 11.86 -7.67
CA VAL A 40 4.97 11.21 -8.83
C VAL A 40 5.87 11.35 -10.04
N GLU A 41 6.23 10.24 -10.68
CA GLU A 41 6.86 10.29 -12.00
C GLU A 41 5.79 10.22 -13.10
N ALA A 42 5.94 11.00 -14.16
CA ALA A 42 5.09 10.93 -15.35
C ALA A 42 5.89 10.37 -16.52
N ALA A 43 5.41 9.26 -17.11
CA ALA A 43 6.00 8.68 -18.30
C ALA A 43 5.92 9.66 -19.49
N PRO A 44 6.75 9.49 -20.54
CA PRO A 44 6.62 10.24 -21.78
C PRO A 44 5.17 10.19 -22.31
N GLY A 45 4.58 11.35 -22.60
CA GLY A 45 3.17 11.46 -23.01
C GLY A 45 2.17 11.51 -21.85
N GLY A 46 2.61 11.39 -20.60
CA GLY A 46 1.84 11.70 -19.37
C GLY A 46 0.65 10.80 -19.08
N ARG A 47 0.45 9.70 -19.82
CA ARG A 47 -0.71 8.80 -19.64
C ARG A 47 -0.47 7.72 -18.59
N ALA A 48 0.79 7.41 -18.31
CA ALA A 48 1.18 6.59 -17.17
C ALA A 48 1.90 7.48 -16.17
N ILE A 49 1.54 7.33 -14.90
CA ILE A 49 2.26 7.94 -13.77
C ILE A 49 2.71 6.84 -12.81
N THR A 50 3.81 7.06 -12.10
CA THR A 50 4.31 6.16 -11.05
C THR A 50 4.27 6.92 -9.74
N LEU A 51 3.52 6.39 -8.76
CA LEU A 51 3.46 6.95 -7.42
C LEU A 51 4.58 6.32 -6.58
N HIS A 52 5.32 7.15 -5.86
CA HIS A 52 6.33 6.71 -4.91
C HIS A 52 5.79 6.88 -3.49
N ALA A 53 5.60 5.76 -2.81
CA ALA A 53 5.03 5.70 -1.47
C ALA A 53 6.04 5.13 -0.48
N ASP A 54 6.17 5.78 0.68
CA ASP A 54 7.09 5.34 1.72
C ASP A 54 6.53 4.09 2.43
N GLY A 55 7.22 2.98 2.25
CA GLY A 55 6.99 1.71 2.93
C GLY A 55 7.86 1.54 4.18
N VAL A 56 7.53 0.49 4.93
CA VAL A 56 8.29 0.07 6.12
C VAL A 56 9.13 -1.16 5.79
N MET A 57 10.39 -1.15 6.18
CA MET A 57 11.27 -2.32 6.19
C MET A 57 11.44 -2.86 7.61
N GLY A 58 11.59 -4.18 7.69
CA GLY A 58 12.03 -4.84 8.91
C GLY A 58 13.55 -4.94 9.02
N SER A 59 14.02 -5.31 10.22
CA SER A 59 15.43 -5.44 10.60
C SER A 59 16.27 -6.40 9.75
N GLY A 60 15.66 -7.22 8.90
CA GLY A 60 16.32 -8.09 7.93
C GLY A 60 16.38 -7.54 6.50
N GLY A 61 16.05 -6.26 6.28
CA GLY A 61 15.95 -5.67 4.94
C GLY A 61 14.73 -6.15 4.14
N THR A 62 13.80 -6.85 4.79
CA THR A 62 12.56 -7.30 4.16
C THR A 62 11.54 -6.19 4.19
N ILE A 63 10.92 -5.87 3.04
CA ILE A 63 9.81 -4.90 3.00
C ILE A 63 8.62 -5.50 3.77
N CYS A 64 8.21 -4.81 4.82
CA CYS A 64 7.13 -5.24 5.71
C CYS A 64 5.76 -4.72 5.33
N THR A 65 5.69 -3.83 4.35
CA THR A 65 4.45 -3.31 3.78
C THR A 65 4.34 -3.71 2.32
N ALA A 66 3.16 -4.12 1.90
CA ALA A 66 2.85 -4.32 0.49
C ALA A 66 1.76 -3.35 0.06
N VAL A 67 1.78 -2.94 -1.21
CA VAL A 67 0.66 -2.21 -1.80
C VAL A 67 -0.57 -3.12 -1.81
N GLU A 68 -1.63 -2.68 -1.14
CA GLU A 68 -2.94 -3.33 -1.22
C GLU A 68 -3.69 -2.82 -2.47
N ARG A 69 -3.71 -1.50 -2.66
CA ARG A 69 -4.28 -0.85 -3.84
C ARG A 69 -3.75 0.56 -4.04
N ALA A 70 -3.89 1.08 -5.25
CA ALA A 70 -3.65 2.47 -5.57
C ALA A 70 -4.78 3.00 -6.46
N GLU A 71 -5.15 4.26 -6.24
CA GLU A 71 -6.30 4.90 -6.86
C GLU A 71 -5.91 6.26 -7.43
N ALA A 72 -6.53 6.62 -8.56
CA ALA A 72 -6.47 7.96 -9.12
C ALA A 72 -7.89 8.41 -9.49
N VAL A 73 -8.31 9.54 -8.95
CA VAL A 73 -9.56 10.22 -9.27
C VAL A 73 -9.24 11.40 -10.17
N GLU A 74 -9.67 11.33 -11.43
CA GLU A 74 -9.37 12.34 -12.44
C GLU A 74 -10.49 13.37 -12.56
N SER A 75 -10.10 14.64 -12.63
CA SER A 75 -10.94 15.75 -13.03
C SER A 75 -10.34 16.43 -14.27
N ALA A 76 -11.03 17.45 -14.78
CA ALA A 76 -10.55 18.25 -15.92
C ALA A 76 -9.26 19.03 -15.60
N THR A 77 -8.99 19.33 -14.32
CA THR A 77 -7.89 20.20 -13.89
C THR A 77 -6.92 19.54 -12.91
N SER A 78 -7.27 18.39 -12.35
CA SER A 78 -6.48 17.71 -11.34
C SER A 78 -6.60 16.18 -11.43
N VAL A 79 -5.65 15.50 -10.81
CA VAL A 79 -5.66 14.06 -10.54
C VAL A 79 -5.37 13.88 -9.06
N THR A 80 -6.34 13.38 -8.30
CA THR A 80 -6.16 13.06 -6.89
C THR A 80 -5.71 11.61 -6.78
N VAL A 81 -4.60 11.35 -6.10
CA VAL A 81 -3.98 10.03 -5.98
C VAL A 81 -3.95 9.53 -4.54
N ARG A 82 -4.02 8.21 -4.38
CA ARG A 82 -3.98 7.54 -3.08
C ARG A 82 -3.32 6.17 -3.20
N VAL A 83 -2.44 5.83 -2.26
CA VAL A 83 -1.85 4.50 -2.13
C VAL A 83 -2.24 3.92 -0.77
N VAL A 84 -2.80 2.72 -0.77
CA VAL A 84 -3.16 1.97 0.43
C VAL A 84 -2.18 0.82 0.59
N LEU A 85 -1.49 0.78 1.73
CA LEU A 85 -0.55 -0.29 2.09
C LEU A 85 -1.18 -1.22 3.14
N ARG A 86 -0.65 -2.43 3.22
CA ARG A 86 -0.94 -3.40 4.30
C ARG A 86 0.36 -3.96 4.86
N TYR A 87 0.41 -4.26 6.16
CA TYR A 87 1.56 -4.99 6.70
C TYR A 87 1.49 -6.47 6.35
N ILE A 88 2.65 -7.02 6.00
CA ILE A 88 2.84 -8.42 5.60
C ILE A 88 3.87 -9.16 6.46
N CYS A 89 4.70 -8.43 7.22
CA CYS A 89 5.57 -9.05 8.22
C CYS A 89 4.74 -9.48 9.44
N PRO A 90 5.07 -10.63 10.07
CA PRO A 90 4.51 -10.97 11.37
C PRO A 90 4.92 -9.90 12.39
N ASP A 91 3.97 -9.55 13.26
CA ASP A 91 4.13 -8.58 14.34
C ASP A 91 5.02 -9.17 15.45
N THR A 92 6.29 -9.40 15.15
CA THR A 92 7.28 -9.84 16.13
C THR A 92 8.00 -8.62 16.65
N SER A 93 7.90 -8.41 17.96
CA SER A 93 8.42 -7.28 18.74
C SER A 93 9.93 -7.00 18.60
N ASP A 94 10.67 -7.82 17.86
CA ASP A 94 12.12 -7.66 17.60
C ASP A 94 12.44 -7.08 16.21
N VAL A 95 11.41 -6.69 15.45
CA VAL A 95 11.61 -6.00 14.17
C VAL A 95 11.89 -4.52 14.44
N LYS A 96 13.17 -4.13 14.32
CA LYS A 96 13.49 -2.71 14.14
C LYS A 96 12.85 -2.27 12.83
N ILE A 97 11.81 -1.46 12.95
CA ILE A 97 11.11 -0.84 11.82
C ILE A 97 11.98 0.30 11.32
N GLU A 98 12.46 0.16 10.08
CA GLU A 98 13.15 1.21 9.36
C GLU A 98 12.20 1.78 8.31
N THR A 99 11.91 3.08 8.40
CA THR A 99 11.10 3.80 7.40
C THR A 99 11.96 4.15 6.19
N GLY A 100 11.42 4.00 4.97
CA GLY A 100 12.08 4.49 3.76
C GLY A 100 12.23 3.48 2.63
N ALA A 101 11.50 2.35 2.64
CA ALA A 101 11.39 1.52 1.45
C ALA A 101 10.48 2.20 0.44
N ASP A 102 11.05 2.78 -0.61
CA ASP A 102 10.27 3.32 -1.72
C ASP A 102 9.50 2.21 -2.45
N GLN A 103 8.18 2.36 -2.54
CA GLN A 103 7.31 1.51 -3.34
C GLN A 103 6.78 2.29 -4.53
N ALA A 104 7.28 1.94 -5.71
CA ALA A 104 6.86 2.51 -7.00
C ALA A 104 5.60 1.80 -7.52
N VAL A 105 4.50 2.54 -7.67
CA VAL A 105 3.19 2.01 -8.08
C VAL A 105 2.71 2.68 -9.36
N PRO A 106 2.64 1.96 -10.49
CA PRO A 106 2.18 2.53 -11.75
C PRO A 106 0.65 2.68 -11.77
N ILE A 107 0.17 3.81 -12.27
CA ILE A 107 -1.23 4.09 -12.57
C ILE A 107 -1.36 4.58 -14.01
N THR A 108 -2.35 4.04 -14.72
CA THR A 108 -2.73 4.55 -16.05
C THR A 108 -3.89 5.52 -15.92
N LEU A 109 -3.69 6.73 -16.44
CA LEU A 109 -4.71 7.77 -16.51
C LEU A 109 -5.60 7.58 -17.74
N LYS A 110 -6.86 8.02 -17.62
CA LYS A 110 -7.83 8.07 -18.73
C LYS A 110 -7.35 9.03 -19.82
N GLU A 111 -6.86 10.19 -19.41
CA GLU A 111 -6.28 11.20 -20.28
C GLU A 111 -4.82 11.48 -19.89
N PRO A 112 -3.97 11.96 -20.81
CA PRO A 112 -2.63 12.45 -20.46
C PRO A 112 -2.65 13.49 -19.33
N LEU A 113 -1.69 13.45 -18.41
CA LEU A 113 -1.61 14.37 -17.28
C LEU A 113 -1.61 15.84 -17.74
N GLY A 114 -0.85 16.17 -18.77
CA GLY A 114 -0.83 17.49 -19.37
C GLY A 114 -0.45 18.58 -18.36
N ARG A 115 -1.34 19.56 -18.18
CA ARG A 115 -1.17 20.65 -17.20
C ARG A 115 -1.94 20.44 -15.90
N ARG A 116 -2.57 19.27 -15.72
CA ARG A 116 -3.37 18.98 -14.53
C ARG A 116 -2.45 18.84 -13.32
N LYS A 117 -2.93 19.33 -12.19
CA LYS A 117 -2.22 19.18 -10.91
C LYS A 117 -2.38 17.76 -10.39
N VAL A 118 -1.37 17.22 -9.73
CA VAL A 118 -1.51 15.97 -8.97
C VAL A 118 -1.65 16.32 -7.50
N LEU A 119 -2.70 15.81 -6.86
CA LEU A 119 -3.03 16.10 -5.47
C LEU A 119 -3.01 14.79 -4.67
N ASP A 120 -2.60 14.84 -3.41
CA ASP A 120 -2.86 13.73 -2.48
C ASP A 120 -4.32 13.71 -2.02
N GLN A 121 -4.64 12.73 -1.16
CA GLN A 121 -5.97 12.56 -0.56
C GLN A 121 -6.39 13.71 0.35
N GLU A 122 -5.43 14.50 0.87
CA GLU A 122 -5.69 15.70 1.69
C GLU A 122 -5.86 16.96 0.81
N GLY A 123 -5.65 16.84 -0.50
CA GLY A 123 -5.76 17.94 -1.46
C GLY A 123 -4.48 18.76 -1.62
N GLN A 124 -3.36 18.31 -1.05
CA GLN A 124 -2.08 18.96 -1.21
C GLN A 124 -1.45 18.59 -2.55
N GLU A 125 -0.85 19.57 -3.22
CA GLU A 125 -0.19 19.37 -4.51
C GLU A 125 1.12 18.58 -4.35
N ILE A 126 1.23 17.48 -5.09
CA ILE A 126 2.42 16.63 -5.15
C ILE A 126 3.26 17.04 -6.34
N GLN A 127 4.59 17.10 -6.13
CA GLN A 127 5.54 17.36 -7.20
C GLN A 127 5.53 16.21 -8.23
N VAL A 128 5.36 16.58 -9.50
CA VAL A 128 5.43 15.64 -10.63
C VAL A 128 6.77 15.79 -11.35
N CYS A 129 7.46 14.68 -11.51
CA CYS A 129 8.75 14.59 -12.18
C CYS A 129 8.62 13.87 -13.51
N PRO A 130 9.31 14.31 -14.58
CA PRO A 130 9.37 13.52 -15.80
C PRO A 130 10.13 12.22 -15.50
N SER A 131 9.54 11.07 -15.83
CA SER A 131 10.24 9.79 -15.72
C SER A 131 11.41 9.80 -16.69
N THR A 132 12.64 9.74 -16.16
CA THR A 132 13.85 9.64 -16.98
C THR A 132 14.27 8.19 -17.05
N SER A 133 14.92 7.79 -18.14
CA SER A 133 15.46 6.43 -18.32
C SER A 133 16.56 6.04 -17.29
N GLY A 134 16.85 6.92 -16.33
CA GLY A 134 17.86 6.76 -15.28
C GLY A 134 17.29 6.21 -13.96
N SER A 135 18.07 6.32 -12.88
CA SER A 135 17.62 5.90 -11.54
C SER A 135 16.60 6.88 -10.95
N PHE A 136 15.71 6.41 -10.06
CA PHE A 136 14.77 7.27 -9.32
C PHE A 136 15.46 8.47 -8.62
N ILE A 137 16.65 8.25 -8.06
CA ILE A 137 17.45 9.32 -7.43
C ILE A 137 17.85 10.39 -8.46
N GLU A 138 18.16 9.98 -9.68
CA GLU A 138 18.50 10.90 -10.75
C GLU A 138 17.28 11.68 -11.24
N THR A 139 16.13 11.01 -11.41
CA THR A 139 14.85 11.66 -11.70
C THR A 139 14.55 12.71 -10.64
N MET A 140 14.69 12.36 -9.36
CA MET A 140 14.43 13.27 -8.24
C MET A 140 15.39 14.46 -8.19
N ARG A 141 16.68 14.23 -8.45
CA ARG A 141 17.67 15.31 -8.53
C ARG A 141 17.31 16.29 -9.63
N GLN A 142 17.05 15.81 -10.84
CA GLN A 142 16.69 16.66 -11.98
C GLN A 142 15.39 17.43 -11.73
N CYS A 143 14.45 16.80 -11.04
CA CYS A 143 13.17 17.40 -10.70
C CYS A 143 13.27 18.51 -9.65
N ARG A 144 14.23 18.44 -8.72
CA ARG A 144 14.54 19.52 -7.77
C ARG A 144 15.34 20.66 -8.40
N GLU A 145 16.16 20.34 -9.40
CA GLU A 145 17.01 21.31 -10.11
C GLU A 145 16.28 22.03 -11.25
N ALA A 146 15.14 21.51 -11.71
CA ALA A 146 14.32 22.14 -12.75
C ALA A 146 13.72 23.48 -12.24
N PRO A 147 13.89 24.60 -12.98
CA PRO A 147 13.33 25.89 -12.59
C PRO A 147 11.79 25.82 -12.55
N ARG A 148 11.22 26.33 -11.45
CA ARG A 148 9.77 26.46 -11.23
C ARG A 148 9.12 27.47 -12.17
#